data_AF-A0A7W1XBT1-F1
#
_entry.id   AF-A0A7W1XBT1-F1
#
_cell.length_a   1.000
_cell.length_b   1.000
_cell.length_c   1.000
_cell.angle_alpha   90.00
_cell.angle_beta   90.00
_cell.angle_gamma   90.00
#
_symmetry.space_group_name_H-M   'P 1'
#
loop_
_entity.id
_entity.type
_entity.pdbx_description
1 polymer ?
#
loop_
_entity_poly.entity_id
_entity_poly.type
_entity_poly.pdbx_seq_one_letter_code
_entity_poly.pdbx_strand_id
1 'polypeptide(L)'
;MEGIKAVIEGVVSKKLNKYCDDRGTFMEIVREDEGLLRRFGQASMSMTYPGVVKAFHYHKEQDDLWFFPSGNAQVVLHDLREDSPTYRETAVFYMGEENPSILLIPSGVAHGYRVLGTKPAIIVYFTTKAYCPDHPDEYRLPYDDPAIGFDWKTKFR
;
A
#
# COMPACT_ATOMS: atom_id res chain seq x y z
N MET A 1 18.46 17.56 1.95
CA MET A 1 18.38 16.47 2.94
C MET A 1 17.98 15.22 2.19
N GLU A 2 18.98 14.55 1.64
CA GLU A 2 18.88 13.24 1.00
C GLU A 2 18.60 12.21 2.09
N GLY A 3 17.62 11.34 1.88
CA GLY A 3 17.33 10.29 2.86
C GLY A 3 15.96 9.64 2.69
N ILE A 4 15.61 9.20 1.48
CA ILE A 4 14.60 8.14 1.32
C ILE A 4 15.12 7.18 0.26
N LYS A 5 15.82 6.13 0.70
CA LYS A 5 15.83 4.83 0.04
C LYS A 5 16.48 3.78 0.94
N ALA A 6 15.65 3.12 1.74
CA ALA A 6 15.69 1.66 1.80
C ALA A 6 14.34 1.21 1.23
N VAL A 7 14.35 0.68 0.01
CA VAL A 7 13.18 -0.03 -0.51
C VAL A 7 13.20 -1.36 0.24
N ILE A 8 12.19 -1.61 1.08
CA ILE A 8 12.00 -2.89 1.78
C ILE A 8 12.12 -4.01 0.74
N GLU A 9 12.88 -5.06 1.05
CA GLU A 9 13.19 -6.15 0.11
C GLU A 9 11.91 -6.75 -0.49
N GLY A 10 11.82 -6.80 -1.81
CA GLY A 10 10.64 -7.29 -2.54
C GLY A 10 9.46 -6.32 -2.67
N VAL A 11 9.47 -5.15 -1.99
CA VAL A 11 8.49 -4.10 -2.24
C VAL A 11 8.77 -3.45 -3.59
N VAL A 12 7.75 -3.37 -4.45
CA VAL A 12 7.87 -2.77 -5.79
C VAL A 12 6.83 -1.67 -5.93
N SER A 13 7.28 -0.45 -6.22
CA SER A 13 6.41 0.66 -6.62
C SER A 13 6.56 0.91 -8.12
N LYS A 14 5.44 0.80 -8.85
CA LYS A 14 5.38 1.06 -10.29
C LYS A 14 4.54 2.30 -10.54
N LYS A 15 5.14 3.32 -11.16
CA LYS A 15 4.40 4.50 -11.61
C LYS A 15 3.48 4.11 -12.76
N LEU A 16 2.23 4.57 -12.71
CA LEU A 16 1.24 4.32 -13.76
C LEU A 16 1.18 5.50 -14.73
N ASN A 17 1.03 5.19 -16.02
CA ASN A 17 0.81 6.19 -17.05
C ASN A 17 -0.69 6.49 -17.15
N LYS A 18 -1.08 7.72 -16.80
CA LYS A 18 -2.43 8.24 -16.99
C LYS A 18 -2.53 8.92 -18.36
N TYR A 19 -3.20 8.25 -19.30
CA TYR A 19 -3.47 8.78 -20.62
C TYR A 19 -4.77 9.57 -20.57
N CYS A 20 -4.73 10.86 -20.93
CA CYS A 20 -5.88 11.76 -20.89
C CYS A 20 -6.26 12.21 -22.30
N ASP A 21 -7.56 12.25 -22.59
CA ASP A 21 -8.12 12.83 -23.81
C ASP A 21 -9.48 13.51 -23.52
N ASP A 22 -10.17 13.98 -24.57
CA ASP A 22 -11.45 14.68 -24.48
C ASP A 22 -12.61 13.82 -23.95
N ARG A 23 -12.41 12.51 -23.78
CA ARG A 23 -13.39 11.55 -23.26
C ARG A 23 -13.14 11.17 -21.80
N GLY A 24 -11.95 11.45 -21.27
CA GLY A 24 -11.57 11.13 -19.89
C GLY A 24 -10.14 10.62 -19.77
N THR A 25 -9.94 9.56 -18.98
CA THR A 25 -8.61 9.00 -18.72
C THR A 25 -8.57 7.48 -18.79
N PHE A 26 -7.47 6.92 -19.28
CA PHE A 26 -7.17 5.50 -19.29
C PHE A 26 -5.86 5.21 -18.54
N MET A 27 -5.81 4.11 -17.78
CA MET A 27 -4.63 3.63 -17.05
C MET A 27 -4.59 2.11 -17.05
N GLU A 28 -3.44 1.52 -17.44
CA GLU A 28 -3.15 0.11 -17.20
C GLU A 28 -2.59 -0.05 -15.79
N ILE A 29 -3.36 -0.66 -14.88
CA ILE A 29 -3.01 -0.75 -13.46
C ILE A 29 -2.04 -1.91 -13.21
N VAL A 30 -2.44 -3.11 -13.60
CA VAL A 30 -1.66 -4.35 -13.46
C VAL A 30 -1.88 -5.21 -14.70
N ARG A 31 -0.82 -5.88 -15.16
CA ARG A 31 -0.84 -6.79 -16.31
C ARG A 31 -0.28 -8.15 -15.90
N GLU A 32 -0.62 -9.20 -16.63
CA GLU A 32 -0.06 -10.54 -16.34
C GLU A 32 1.41 -10.67 -16.75
N ASP A 33 1.84 -9.91 -17.77
CA ASP A 33 3.15 -10.03 -18.41
C ASP A 33 4.27 -9.23 -17.74
N GLU A 34 3.94 -8.44 -16.72
CA GLU A 34 4.90 -7.66 -15.93
C GLU A 34 5.37 -8.37 -14.65
N GLY A 35 4.77 -9.52 -14.30
CA GLY A 35 5.16 -10.32 -13.15
C GLY A 35 4.91 -9.68 -11.77
N LEU A 36 4.21 -8.55 -11.70
CA LEU A 36 3.94 -7.82 -10.45
C LEU A 36 2.98 -8.60 -9.53
N LEU A 37 1.96 -9.23 -10.11
CA LEU A 37 1.04 -10.11 -9.39
C LEU A 37 1.32 -11.56 -9.80
N ARG A 38 2.03 -12.31 -8.95
CA ARG A 38 2.39 -13.71 -9.23
C ARG A 38 1.18 -14.63 -9.48
N ARG A 39 0.04 -14.31 -8.87
CA ARG A 39 -1.23 -15.03 -8.99
C ARG A 39 -2.37 -14.14 -8.55
N PHE A 40 -3.51 -14.21 -9.23
CA PHE A 40 -4.73 -13.56 -8.76
C PHE A 40 -5.47 -14.42 -7.73
N GLY A 41 -5.80 -13.83 -6.59
CA GLY A 41 -6.67 -14.42 -5.57
C GLY A 41 -7.99 -13.64 -5.44
N GLN A 42 -7.90 -12.34 -5.17
CA GLN A 42 -9.07 -11.49 -4.95
C GLN A 42 -8.77 -10.04 -5.36
N ALA A 43 -9.82 -9.32 -5.77
CA ALA A 43 -9.82 -7.87 -5.88
C ALA A 43 -10.82 -7.31 -4.87
N SER A 44 -10.48 -6.18 -4.26
CA SER A 44 -11.31 -5.55 -3.24
C SER A 44 -11.21 -4.03 -3.31
N MET A 45 -12.27 -3.36 -2.88
CA MET A 45 -12.34 -1.90 -2.86
C MET A 45 -12.75 -1.43 -1.46
N SER A 46 -12.13 -0.36 -0.98
CA SER A 46 -12.52 0.32 0.25
C SER A 46 -12.47 1.83 0.06
N MET A 47 -13.36 2.56 0.72
CA MET A 47 -13.33 4.01 0.82
C MET A 47 -12.95 4.40 2.25
N THR A 48 -12.16 5.46 2.42
CA THR A 48 -11.71 5.93 3.74
C THR A 48 -11.79 7.45 3.81
N TYR A 49 -12.30 7.99 4.92
CA TYR A 49 -12.46 9.43 5.12
C TYR A 49 -11.12 10.13 5.44
N PRO A 50 -11.00 11.44 5.16
CA PRO A 50 -9.82 12.24 5.48
C PRO A 50 -9.36 12.10 6.94
N GLY A 51 -8.06 11.98 7.16
CA GLY A 51 -7.47 11.90 8.49
C GLY A 51 -7.58 10.53 9.19
N VAL A 52 -8.40 9.61 8.68
CA VAL A 52 -8.47 8.24 9.19
C VAL A 52 -7.18 7.49 8.85
N VAL A 53 -6.60 6.83 9.86
CA VAL A 53 -5.50 5.89 9.72
C VAL A 53 -6.06 4.47 9.71
N LYS A 54 -5.72 3.69 8.70
CA LYS A 54 -5.96 2.24 8.65
C LYS A 54 -4.61 1.55 8.69
N ALA A 55 -4.16 1.21 9.89
CA ALA A 55 -2.86 0.61 10.13
C ALA A 55 -2.84 -0.13 11.48
N PHE A 56 -1.89 -1.03 11.72
CA PHE A 56 -1.11 -1.74 10.70
C PHE A 56 -1.71 -3.12 10.49
N HIS A 57 -1.81 -3.54 9.24
CA HIS A 57 -2.20 -4.89 8.87
C HIS A 57 -0.98 -5.60 8.29
N TYR A 58 -0.93 -6.92 8.41
CA TYR A 58 0.05 -7.72 7.70
C TYR A 58 -0.49 -9.12 7.43
N HIS A 59 0.17 -9.79 6.51
CA HIS A 59 -0.17 -11.11 6.03
C HIS A 59 1.06 -12.02 6.11
N LYS A 60 0.87 -13.31 6.37
CA LYS A 60 1.96 -14.29 6.38
C LYS A 60 2.07 -15.06 5.07
N GLU A 61 1.01 -15.09 4.26
CA GLU A 61 0.97 -15.96 3.08
C GLU A 61 0.58 -15.24 1.78
N GLN A 62 -0.19 -14.16 1.87
CA GLN A 62 -0.58 -13.34 0.72
C GLN A 62 0.30 -12.09 0.58
N ASP A 63 0.59 -11.76 -0.68
CA ASP A 63 1.07 -10.44 -1.09
C ASP A 63 -0.12 -9.58 -1.54
N ASP A 64 0.05 -8.28 -1.35
CA ASP A 64 -0.92 -7.22 -1.63
C ASP A 64 -0.42 -6.29 -2.74
N LEU A 65 -1.32 -5.84 -3.62
CA LEU A 65 -1.06 -4.78 -4.58
C LEU A 65 -2.03 -3.63 -4.36
N TRP A 66 -1.55 -2.50 -3.90
CA TRP A 66 -2.37 -1.34 -3.56
C TRP A 66 -2.38 -0.28 -4.67
N PHE A 67 -3.58 0.18 -5.03
CA PHE A 67 -3.79 1.26 -5.99
C PHE A 67 -4.88 2.21 -5.47
N PHE A 68 -4.65 3.51 -5.57
CA PHE A 68 -5.59 4.55 -5.12
C PHE A 68 -6.15 5.32 -6.31
N PRO A 69 -7.31 4.91 -6.90
CA PRO A 69 -7.89 5.59 -8.06
C PRO A 69 -8.45 6.99 -7.78
N SER A 70 -8.81 7.28 -6.53
CA SER A 70 -9.43 8.54 -6.12
C SER A 70 -8.93 8.95 -4.73
N GLY A 71 -8.69 10.25 -4.55
CA GLY A 71 -8.04 10.80 -3.36
C GLY A 71 -6.56 10.42 -3.26
N ASN A 72 -5.93 10.79 -2.15
CA ASN A 72 -4.50 10.58 -1.91
C ASN A 72 -4.26 9.98 -0.52
N ALA A 73 -3.19 9.20 -0.40
CA ALA A 73 -2.83 8.50 0.83
C ALA A 73 -1.33 8.58 1.10
N GLN A 74 -0.98 8.70 2.38
CA GLN A 74 0.36 8.41 2.91
C GLN A 74 0.35 6.93 3.33
N VAL A 75 1.01 6.10 2.55
CA VAL A 75 1.17 4.66 2.81
C VAL A 75 2.48 4.46 3.58
N VAL A 76 2.42 3.63 4.61
CA VAL A 76 3.56 3.30 5.48
C VAL A 76 3.71 1.79 5.48
N LEU A 77 4.93 1.33 5.21
CA LEU A 77 5.32 -0.07 5.27
C LEU A 77 6.39 -0.27 6.34
N HIS A 78 6.40 -1.43 6.98
CA HIS A 78 7.42 -1.84 7.93
C HIS A 78 7.74 -3.33 7.78
N ASP A 79 9.01 -3.69 7.66
CA ASP A 79 9.42 -5.07 7.41
C ASP A 79 9.50 -5.89 8.71
N LEU A 80 8.63 -6.89 8.87
CA LEU A 80 8.60 -7.77 10.04
C LEU A 80 9.38 -9.07 9.84
N ARG A 81 10.00 -9.29 8.67
CA ARG A 81 10.68 -10.55 8.34
C ARG A 81 12.08 -10.57 8.94
N GLU A 82 12.31 -11.38 9.96
CA GLU A 82 13.58 -11.44 10.72
C GLU A 82 14.79 -11.83 9.85
N ASP A 83 14.56 -12.59 8.78
CA ASP A 83 15.54 -13.04 7.81
C ASP A 83 15.76 -12.05 6.65
N SER A 84 14.95 -10.99 6.57
CA SER A 84 15.06 -9.97 5.52
C SER A 84 16.27 -9.06 5.75
N PRO A 85 17.02 -8.69 4.68
CA PRO A 85 18.08 -7.70 4.78
C PRO A 85 17.57 -6.31 5.15
N THR A 86 16.26 -6.07 5.06
CA THR A 86 15.59 -4.82 5.45
C THR A 86 14.73 -4.99 6.69
N TYR A 87 14.97 -6.00 7.53
CA TYR A 87 14.22 -6.20 8.77
C TYR A 87 14.18 -4.92 9.62
N ARG A 88 12.98 -4.54 10.07
CA ARG A 88 12.67 -3.30 10.81
C ARG A 88 12.86 -1.99 10.05
N GLU A 89 13.14 -2.03 8.76
CA GLU A 89 13.12 -0.84 7.93
C GLU A 89 11.68 -0.37 7.67
N THR A 90 11.49 0.95 7.70
CA THR A 90 10.20 1.60 7.43
C THR A 90 10.29 2.40 6.14
N ALA A 91 9.33 2.19 5.23
CA ALA A 91 9.22 2.94 3.99
C ALA A 91 7.91 3.72 3.94
N VAL A 92 7.94 4.91 3.31
CA VAL A 92 6.77 5.78 3.15
C VAL A 92 6.56 6.08 1.68
N PHE A 93 5.32 5.92 1.22
CA PHE A 93 4.91 6.24 -0.14
C PHE A 93 3.74 7.23 -0.10
N TYR A 94 3.77 8.19 -1.01
CA TYR A 94 2.65 9.09 -1.26
C TYR A 94 2.01 8.71 -2.58
N MET A 95 0.81 8.17 -2.52
CA MET A 95 0.12 7.58 -3.67
C MET A 95 -1.30 8.14 -3.78
N GLY A 96 -1.86 8.16 -4.99
CA GLY A 96 -3.22 8.65 -5.18
C GLY A 96 -3.50 9.11 -6.60
N GLU A 97 -4.62 9.79 -6.76
CA GLU A 97 -5.08 10.34 -8.04
C GLU A 97 -4.08 11.32 -8.68
N GLU A 98 -3.29 12.01 -7.86
CA GLU A 98 -2.25 12.99 -8.25
C GLU A 98 -0.87 12.35 -8.43
N ASN A 99 -0.62 11.18 -7.83
CA ASN A 99 0.60 10.40 -8.02
C ASN A 99 0.26 8.93 -8.29
N PRO A 100 -0.30 8.63 -9.49
CA PRO A 100 -0.83 7.31 -9.80
C PRO A 100 0.30 6.29 -9.86
N SER A 101 0.22 5.34 -8.95
CA SER A 101 1.19 4.26 -8.78
C SER A 101 0.49 3.04 -8.20
N ILE A 102 1.05 1.86 -8.45
CA ILE A 102 0.67 0.62 -7.78
C ILE A 102 1.85 0.13 -6.93
N LEU A 103 1.55 -0.41 -5.76
CA LEU A 103 2.54 -0.83 -4.78
C LEU A 103 2.34 -2.30 -4.44
N LEU A 104 3.30 -3.14 -4.82
CA LEU A 104 3.40 -4.52 -4.36
C LEU A 104 4.00 -4.53 -2.95
N ILE A 105 3.31 -5.22 -2.05
CA ILE A 105 3.65 -5.40 -0.64
C ILE A 105 3.75 -6.91 -0.39
N PRO A 106 4.96 -7.46 -0.22
CA PRO A 106 5.14 -8.86 0.10
C PRO A 106 4.54 -9.25 1.44
N SER A 107 4.14 -10.52 1.56
CA SER A 107 3.88 -11.15 2.86
C SER A 107 5.01 -10.89 3.86
N GLY A 108 4.66 -10.71 5.13
CA GLY A 108 5.57 -10.32 6.21
C GLY A 108 5.86 -8.82 6.30
N VAL A 109 5.39 -8.00 5.36
CA VAL A 109 5.51 -6.53 5.45
C VAL A 109 4.23 -5.95 6.02
N ALA A 110 4.33 -5.35 7.21
CA ALA A 110 3.24 -4.59 7.80
C ALA A 110 2.97 -3.32 6.99
N HIS A 111 1.70 -3.02 6.79
CA HIS A 111 1.27 -1.94 5.93
C HIS A 111 0.07 -1.20 6.50
N GLY A 112 -0.02 0.08 6.17
CA GLY A 112 -1.12 0.93 6.57
C GLY A 112 -1.13 2.22 5.79
N TYR A 113 -2.22 2.98 5.87
CA TYR A 113 -2.30 4.28 5.23
C TYR A 113 -3.12 5.29 6.02
N ARG A 114 -2.83 6.57 5.77
CA ARG A 114 -3.64 7.71 6.19
C ARG A 114 -4.11 8.49 4.97
N VAL A 115 -5.40 8.82 4.94
CA VAL A 115 -5.99 9.64 3.87
C VAL A 115 -5.54 11.09 3.99
N LEU A 116 -5.07 11.65 2.88
CA LEU A 116 -4.58 13.02 2.76
C LEU A 116 -5.62 13.93 2.11
N GLY A 117 -5.49 15.24 2.36
CA GLY A 117 -6.37 16.26 1.80
C GLY A 117 -7.73 16.30 2.49
N THR A 118 -8.75 16.74 1.74
CA THR A 118 -10.11 16.97 2.24
C THR A 118 -11.15 16.02 1.65
N LYS A 119 -10.75 15.16 0.73
CA LYS A 119 -11.62 14.19 0.05
C LYS A 119 -11.36 12.78 0.58
N PRO A 120 -12.36 11.89 0.65
CA PRO A 120 -12.11 10.47 0.89
C PRO A 120 -11.13 9.90 -0.16
N ALA A 121 -10.37 8.89 0.24
CA ALA A 121 -9.61 8.08 -0.71
C ALA A 121 -10.32 6.76 -0.95
N ILE A 122 -10.29 6.30 -2.20
CA ILE A 122 -10.67 4.94 -2.59
C ILE A 122 -9.37 4.18 -2.81
N ILE A 123 -9.27 3.02 -2.19
CA ILE A 123 -8.25 2.01 -2.49
C ILE A 123 -8.91 0.86 -3.23
N VAL A 124 -8.28 0.42 -4.31
CA VAL A 124 -8.50 -0.88 -4.94
C VAL A 124 -7.24 -1.69 -4.68
N TYR A 125 -7.40 -2.89 -4.14
CA TYR A 125 -6.27 -3.77 -3.88
C TYR A 125 -6.52 -5.17 -4.42
N PHE A 126 -5.43 -5.77 -4.90
CA PHE A 126 -5.41 -7.15 -5.39
C PHE A 126 -4.56 -7.97 -4.45
N THR A 127 -5.00 -9.19 -4.15
CA THR A 127 -4.27 -10.11 -3.29
C THR A 127 -3.99 -11.41 -4.03
N THR A 128 -2.91 -12.07 -3.64
CA THR A 128 -2.50 -13.36 -4.23
C THR A 128 -3.32 -14.55 -3.72
N LYS A 129 -4.11 -14.34 -2.66
CA LYS A 129 -5.04 -15.34 -2.09
C LYS A 129 -6.42 -14.73 -1.85
N ALA A 130 -7.46 -15.52 -2.07
CA ALA A 130 -8.81 -15.12 -1.66
C ALA A 130 -8.94 -15.20 -0.14
N TYR A 131 -9.76 -14.31 0.43
CA TYR A 131 -10.03 -14.32 1.87
C TYR A 131 -10.69 -15.63 2.30
N CYS A 132 -10.18 -16.25 3.37
CA CYS A 132 -10.75 -17.43 3.99
C CYS A 132 -11.28 -17.07 5.39
N PRO A 133 -12.61 -16.95 5.58
CA PRO A 133 -13.19 -16.56 6.86
C PRO A 133 -12.85 -17.51 8.02
N ASP A 134 -12.74 -18.81 7.74
CA ASP A 134 -12.43 -19.83 8.76
C ASP A 134 -10.95 -19.80 9.18
N HIS A 135 -10.08 -19.28 8.31
CA HIS A 135 -8.63 -19.18 8.50
C HIS A 135 -8.10 -17.85 7.95
N PRO A 136 -8.41 -16.71 8.61
CA PRO A 136 -8.05 -15.40 8.08
C PRO A 136 -6.54 -15.17 8.18
N ASP A 137 -5.88 -15.02 7.03
CA ASP A 137 -4.51 -14.53 6.94
C ASP A 137 -4.51 -13.00 7.10
N GLU A 138 -5.06 -12.44 8.18
CA GLU A 138 -5.06 -11.00 8.47
C GLU A 138 -4.66 -10.78 9.92
N TYR A 139 -3.48 -10.20 10.10
CA TYR A 139 -2.94 -9.87 11.41
C TYR A 139 -2.85 -8.37 11.59
N ARG A 140 -2.93 -7.90 12.83
CA ARG A 140 -3.01 -6.47 13.15
C ARG A 140 -1.99 -6.08 14.21
N LEU A 141 -1.46 -4.87 14.05
CA LEU A 141 -0.72 -4.14 15.06
C LEU A 141 -1.39 -2.79 15.28
N PRO A 142 -1.29 -2.18 16.47
CA PRO A 142 -1.77 -0.83 16.71
C PRO A 142 -1.20 0.17 15.68
N TYR A 143 -1.98 1.18 15.29
CA TYR A 143 -1.51 2.21 14.35
C TYR A 143 -0.31 3.00 14.90
N ASP A 144 -0.17 3.06 16.23
CA ASP A 144 0.88 3.70 17.00
C ASP A 144 1.84 2.68 17.66
N ASP A 145 1.97 1.49 17.07
CA ASP A 145 2.86 0.44 17.57
C ASP A 145 4.28 0.98 17.80
N PRO A 146 4.82 0.87 19.03
CA PRO A 146 6.11 1.45 19.39
C PRO A 146 7.30 0.79 18.69
N ALA A 147 7.16 -0.45 18.20
CA ALA A 147 8.21 -1.10 17.42
C ALA A 147 8.34 -0.50 16.02
N ILE A 148 7.22 -0.01 15.45
CA ILE A 148 7.22 0.68 14.15
C ILE A 148 7.56 2.17 14.33
N GLY A 149 7.03 2.79 15.40
CA GLY A 149 7.41 4.15 15.82
C GLY A 149 7.07 5.26 14.81
N PHE A 150 6.05 5.07 13.96
CA PHE A 150 5.72 6.02 12.90
C PHE A 150 4.78 7.14 13.39
N ASP A 151 5.19 8.41 13.21
CA ASP A 151 4.34 9.57 13.46
C ASP A 151 3.46 9.89 12.24
N TRP A 152 2.15 9.60 12.39
CA TRP A 152 1.13 9.87 11.39
C TRP A 152 0.75 11.34 11.25
N LYS A 153 1.30 12.27 12.05
CA LYS A 153 0.97 13.69 11.92
C LYS A 153 1.50 14.28 10.61
N THR A 154 0.77 15.25 10.08
CA THR A 154 1.25 16.06 8.97
C THR A 154 2.45 16.88 9.42
N LYS A 155 3.59 16.71 8.75
CA LYS A 155 4.80 17.49 8.97
C LYS A 155 4.70 18.82 8.23
N PHE A 156 5.38 19.86 8.72
CA PHE A 156 5.47 21.19 8.10
C PHE A 156 4.12 21.88 7.86
N ARG A 157 3.30 21.94 8.91
CA ARG A 157 2.05 22.70 8.90
C ARG A 157 2.28 24.20 9.10
#